data_AF-A0A3N5KJV8-F1
#
_entry.id   AF-A0A3N5KJV8-F1
#
_cell.length_a   1.000
_cell.length_b   1.000
_cell.length_c   1.000
_cell.angle_alpha   90.00
_cell.angle_beta   90.00
_cell.angle_gamma   90.00
#
_symmetry.space_group_name_H-M   'P 1'
#
loop_
_entity.id
_entity.type
_entity.pdbx_description
1 polymer ?
#
loop_
_entity_poly.entity_id
_entity_poly.type
_entity_poly.pdbx_seq_one_letter_code
_entity_poly.pdbx_strand_id
1 'polypeptide(L)'
;MLPGEWHTVHSLSSSRAPPSSSAPWPSPVAKSTPSWQDPQALRLGLSRKSAPAAPSWQLAQSAAAIGQAGVGIQFTPAFLQLIEEGYPLKITFPKEGVGFEAPAISILKGAPRLDLAKKLVDWAITVPGQNAITDAKTYFFPVHPKAALAKGLPSFDQVPVIGYDAVWAGKEKKRLVDRWINEVLRAQK
;
A
#
# COMPACT_ATOMS: atom_id res chain seq x y z
N MET A 1 27.73 -4.54 36.10
CA MET A 1 27.12 -3.86 34.94
C MET A 1 26.89 -4.91 33.87
N LEU A 2 25.63 -5.23 33.61
CA LEU A 2 25.21 -6.38 32.81
C LEU A 2 25.32 -6.09 31.30
N PRO A 3 25.81 -7.05 30.49
CA PRO A 3 25.65 -7.04 29.03
C PRO A 3 24.25 -7.58 28.66
N GLY A 4 23.45 -6.79 27.95
CA GLY A 4 22.09 -7.15 27.56
C GLY A 4 22.06 -8.11 26.36
N GLU A 5 21.57 -9.31 26.64
CA GLU A 5 21.40 -10.45 25.74
C GLU A 5 20.35 -10.19 24.64
N TRP A 6 20.57 -10.77 23.46
CA TRP A 6 19.53 -10.92 22.44
C TRP A 6 18.75 -12.21 22.72
N HIS A 7 17.49 -12.08 23.16
CA HIS A 7 16.62 -13.24 23.32
C HIS A 7 15.92 -13.57 22.01
N THR A 8 16.23 -14.75 21.46
CA THR A 8 15.43 -15.41 20.42
C THR A 8 14.21 -16.04 21.09
N VAL A 9 13.00 -15.59 20.77
CA VAL A 9 11.76 -16.23 21.22
C VAL A 9 11.21 -17.08 20.08
N HIS A 10 11.27 -18.41 20.25
CA HIS A 10 10.46 -19.34 19.48
C HIS A 10 9.06 -19.41 20.11
N SER A 11 8.02 -19.17 19.31
CA SER A 11 6.65 -19.53 19.67
C SER A 11 5.96 -20.17 18.47
N LEU A 12 5.84 -21.50 18.52
CA LEU A 12 4.86 -22.27 17.76
C LEU A 12 3.52 -22.12 18.48
N SER A 13 2.55 -21.48 17.83
CA SER A 13 1.16 -21.47 18.27
C SER A 13 0.26 -21.65 17.05
N SER A 14 -0.32 -22.84 16.93
CA SER A 14 -1.37 -23.11 15.94
C SER A 14 -2.67 -22.50 16.44
N SER A 15 -3.23 -21.52 15.73
CA SER A 15 -4.60 -21.06 15.99
C SER A 15 -5.47 -21.05 14.74
N ARG A 16 -6.57 -21.78 14.89
CA ARG A 16 -7.71 -22.10 14.03
C ARG A 16 -8.34 -20.86 13.36
N ALA A 17 -8.72 -20.99 12.09
CA ALA A 17 -9.44 -19.95 11.33
C ALA A 17 -10.90 -19.75 11.82
N PRO A 18 -11.45 -18.53 11.80
CA PRO A 18 -12.86 -18.27 12.12
C PRO A 18 -13.81 -18.56 10.93
N PRO A 19 -15.11 -18.82 11.20
CA PRO A 19 -16.08 -19.31 10.21
C PRO A 19 -16.70 -18.21 9.34
N SER A 20 -17.16 -18.62 8.16
CA SER A 20 -17.84 -17.82 7.13
C SER A 20 -19.26 -17.38 7.50
N SER A 21 -19.69 -16.18 7.05
CA SER A 21 -21.11 -15.87 6.76
C SER A 21 -21.20 -14.66 5.80
N SER A 22 -21.66 -14.90 4.57
CA SER A 22 -22.95 -14.52 3.97
C SER A 22 -22.99 -13.14 3.31
N ALA A 23 -22.95 -13.13 1.98
CA ALA A 23 -23.18 -11.97 1.12
C ALA A 23 -24.46 -12.16 0.28
N PRO A 24 -25.27 -11.12 0.02
CA PRO A 24 -26.27 -11.14 -1.06
C PRO A 24 -25.90 -10.24 -2.26
N TRP A 25 -25.60 -10.89 -3.41
CA TRP A 25 -25.87 -10.58 -4.84
C TRP A 25 -25.49 -9.21 -5.50
N PRO A 26 -25.46 -9.11 -6.86
CA PRO A 26 -24.35 -9.53 -7.73
C PRO A 26 -23.73 -8.35 -8.53
N SER A 27 -22.47 -8.50 -8.94
CA SER A 27 -21.92 -7.71 -10.07
C SER A 27 -21.10 -8.63 -10.98
N PRO A 28 -21.36 -8.64 -12.30
CA PRO A 28 -20.76 -9.57 -13.24
C PRO A 28 -19.42 -9.00 -13.71
N VAL A 29 -18.36 -9.28 -12.96
CA VAL A 29 -16.99 -9.25 -13.50
C VAL A 29 -16.32 -10.56 -13.09
N ALA A 30 -16.17 -11.42 -14.11
CA ALA A 30 -15.30 -12.57 -14.21
C ALA A 30 -14.61 -13.06 -12.92
N LYS A 31 -15.22 -14.05 -12.28
CA LYS A 31 -14.50 -15.03 -11.45
C LYS A 31 -13.75 -15.98 -12.38
N SER A 32 -12.52 -15.64 -12.76
CA SER A 32 -11.55 -16.62 -13.24
C SER A 32 -10.13 -16.07 -13.09
N THR A 33 -9.72 -15.86 -11.84
CA THR A 33 -8.30 -15.81 -11.50
C THR A 33 -8.18 -16.44 -10.11
N PRO A 34 -7.42 -17.53 -9.94
CA PRO A 34 -6.95 -17.92 -8.62
C PRO A 34 -6.06 -16.78 -8.13
N SER A 35 -6.64 -15.87 -7.35
CA SER A 35 -5.90 -14.83 -6.66
C SER A 35 -5.20 -15.47 -5.45
N TRP A 36 -4.14 -14.83 -4.98
CA TRP A 36 -3.35 -15.18 -3.80
C TRP A 36 -4.16 -15.30 -2.48
N GLN A 37 -5.48 -15.22 -2.53
CA GLN A 37 -6.43 -15.17 -1.42
C GLN A 37 -7.01 -16.54 -1.04
N ASP A 38 -6.56 -17.65 -1.65
CA ASP A 38 -6.98 -19.01 -1.27
C ASP A 38 -5.95 -19.68 -0.32
N PRO A 39 -6.26 -19.82 0.99
CA PRO A 39 -5.38 -20.47 1.96
C PRO A 39 -5.16 -21.98 1.68
N GLN A 40 -6.00 -22.63 0.89
CA GLN A 40 -5.87 -24.06 0.57
C GLN A 40 -4.84 -24.32 -0.54
N ALA A 41 -4.68 -23.39 -1.49
CA ALA A 41 -3.73 -23.52 -2.58
C ALA A 41 -2.26 -23.56 -2.10
N LEU A 42 -1.95 -22.86 -1.00
CA LEU A 42 -0.62 -22.83 -0.38
C LEU A 42 -0.29 -24.12 0.38
N ARG A 43 -1.30 -24.86 0.87
CA ARG A 43 -1.11 -26.11 1.64
C ARG A 43 -0.79 -27.31 0.75
N LEU A 44 -1.15 -27.25 -0.53
CA LEU A 44 -0.99 -28.35 -1.48
C LEU A 44 0.33 -28.32 -2.28
N GLY A 45 1.24 -27.38 -2.01
CA GLY A 45 2.54 -27.33 -2.68
C GLY A 45 2.44 -27.19 -4.21
N LEU A 46 1.32 -26.68 -4.71
CA LEU A 46 1.05 -26.55 -6.14
C LEU A 46 1.86 -25.38 -6.73
N SER A 47 3.08 -25.74 -7.15
CA SER A 47 3.79 -25.25 -8.33
C SER A 47 3.96 -23.73 -8.51
N ARG A 48 5.22 -23.30 -8.45
CA ARG A 48 5.80 -22.01 -8.89
C ARG A 48 5.40 -21.54 -10.31
N LYS A 49 4.59 -22.26 -11.08
CA LYS A 49 4.40 -22.02 -12.52
C LYS A 49 3.08 -21.34 -12.94
N SER A 50 2.18 -20.96 -12.02
CA SER A 50 0.87 -20.42 -12.43
C SER A 50 0.29 -19.30 -11.58
N ALA A 51 1.09 -18.65 -10.72
CA ALA A 51 0.67 -17.38 -10.13
C ALA A 51 0.87 -16.26 -11.15
N PRO A 52 -0.14 -15.43 -11.48
CA PRO A 52 0.14 -14.18 -12.16
C PRO A 52 1.15 -13.42 -11.30
N ALA A 53 2.30 -13.07 -11.89
CA ALA A 53 3.31 -12.30 -11.22
C ALA A 53 2.62 -11.06 -10.65
N ALA A 54 2.74 -10.84 -9.33
CA ALA A 54 2.33 -9.57 -8.76
C ALA A 54 2.99 -8.47 -9.61
N PRO A 55 2.24 -7.46 -10.08
CA PRO A 55 2.81 -6.42 -10.90
C PRO A 55 4.01 -5.82 -10.16
N SER A 56 5.06 -5.43 -10.90
CA SER A 56 6.39 -5.15 -10.32
C SER A 56 6.38 -4.20 -9.12
N TRP A 57 5.40 -3.30 -9.05
CA TRP A 57 5.22 -2.37 -7.93
C TRP A 57 4.72 -3.01 -6.63
N GLN A 58 4.09 -4.19 -6.67
CA GLN A 58 3.68 -4.96 -5.48
C GLN A 58 4.76 -5.93 -4.98
N LEU A 59 5.90 -6.05 -5.67
CA LEU A 59 6.87 -7.08 -5.31
C LEU A 59 7.54 -6.84 -3.95
N ALA A 60 7.83 -5.58 -3.60
CA ALA A 60 8.51 -5.25 -2.35
C ALA A 60 7.66 -5.63 -1.12
N GLN A 61 6.37 -5.28 -1.12
CA GLN A 61 5.46 -5.59 -0.03
C GLN A 61 5.18 -7.10 0.07
N SER A 62 4.97 -7.78 -1.07
CA SER A 62 4.70 -9.22 -1.09
C SER A 62 5.91 -10.04 -0.65
N ALA A 63 7.12 -9.68 -1.11
CA ALA A 63 8.35 -10.37 -0.71
C ALA A 63 8.62 -10.22 0.79
N ALA A 64 8.37 -9.04 1.37
CA ALA A 64 8.46 -8.84 2.82
C ALA A 64 7.39 -9.66 3.58
N ALA A 65 6.16 -9.67 3.08
CA ALA A 65 5.04 -10.35 3.74
C ALA A 65 5.25 -11.86 3.91
N ILE A 66 5.84 -12.49 2.90
CA ILE A 66 6.12 -13.95 2.90
C ILE A 66 7.54 -14.29 3.39
N GLY A 67 8.29 -13.31 3.90
CA GLY A 67 9.63 -13.50 4.44
C GLY A 67 10.72 -13.77 3.40
N GLN A 68 10.48 -13.51 2.12
CA GLN A 68 11.51 -13.57 1.08
C GLN A 68 12.47 -12.37 1.11
N ALA A 69 12.03 -11.25 1.70
CA ALA A 69 12.87 -10.08 2.00
C ALA A 69 12.71 -9.70 3.47
N GLY A 70 13.81 -9.29 4.12
CA GLY A 70 13.76 -8.80 5.51
C GLY A 70 13.13 -7.41 5.64
N VAL A 71 13.17 -6.61 4.58
CA VAL A 71 12.64 -5.23 4.52
C VAL A 71 12.03 -4.98 3.15
N GLY A 72 10.88 -4.30 3.11
CA GLY A 72 10.30 -3.75 1.89
C GLY A 72 10.12 -2.24 2.03
N ILE A 73 10.51 -1.48 1.01
CA ILE A 73 10.27 -0.04 0.94
C ILE A 73 9.05 0.17 0.05
N GLN A 74 7.96 0.67 0.64
CA GLN A 74 6.70 0.89 -0.06
C GLN A 74 5.82 1.90 0.69
N PHE A 75 4.81 2.43 0.00
CA PHE A 75 3.74 3.20 0.64
C PHE A 75 3.01 2.41 1.73
N THR A 76 2.72 3.09 2.83
CA THR A 76 2.03 2.57 4.03
C THR A 76 0.72 1.82 3.75
N PRO A 77 -0.18 2.27 2.85
CA PRO A 77 -1.45 1.59 2.56
C PRO A 77 -1.26 0.12 2.19
N ALA A 78 -0.22 -0.18 1.42
CA ALA A 78 0.03 -1.51 0.90
C ALA A 78 0.45 -2.50 2.01
N PHE A 79 1.18 -2.02 3.01
CA PHE A 79 1.53 -2.82 4.18
C PHE A 79 0.39 -2.96 5.18
N LEU A 80 -0.44 -1.91 5.35
CA LEU A 80 -1.61 -1.97 6.22
C LEU A 80 -2.61 -3.03 5.75
N GLN A 81 -2.86 -3.09 4.44
CA GLN A 81 -3.69 -4.13 3.87
C GLN A 81 -3.17 -5.53 4.23
N LEU A 82 -1.87 -5.79 4.05
CA LEU A 82 -1.27 -7.10 4.35
C LEU A 82 -1.29 -7.43 5.85
N ILE A 83 -1.12 -6.42 6.72
CA ILE A 83 -1.27 -6.61 8.17
C ILE A 83 -2.71 -6.97 8.53
N GLU A 84 -3.71 -6.32 7.93
CA GLU A 84 -5.12 -6.67 8.12
C GLU A 84 -5.45 -8.09 7.62
N GLU A 85 -4.78 -8.54 6.54
CA GLU A 85 -4.86 -9.91 6.03
C GLU A 85 -4.11 -10.94 6.89
N GLY A 86 -3.37 -10.51 7.92
CA GLY A 86 -2.73 -11.38 8.90
C GLY A 86 -1.25 -11.68 8.64
N TYR A 87 -0.60 -10.98 7.70
CA TYR A 87 0.83 -11.15 7.47
C TYR A 87 1.67 -10.55 8.61
N PRO A 88 2.80 -11.17 8.98
CA PRO A 88 3.63 -10.78 10.13
C PRO A 88 4.53 -9.58 9.82
N LEU A 89 3.94 -8.46 9.44
CA LEU A 89 4.63 -7.23 9.06
C LEU A 89 4.57 -6.18 10.16
N LYS A 90 5.62 -5.36 10.24
CA LYS A 90 5.66 -4.19 11.11
C LYS A 90 6.04 -2.96 10.29
N ILE A 91 5.21 -1.93 10.35
CA ILE A 91 5.49 -0.63 9.72
C ILE A 91 6.40 0.17 10.65
N THR A 92 7.45 0.76 10.08
CA THR A 92 8.35 1.68 10.78
C THR A 92 8.66 2.88 9.89
N PHE A 93 8.84 4.04 10.50
CA PHE A 93 9.26 5.26 9.82
C PHE A 93 10.70 5.61 10.23
N PRO A 94 11.61 5.88 9.28
CA PRO A 94 12.93 6.44 9.56
C PRO A 94 12.87 7.68 10.47
N LYS A 95 13.86 7.83 11.35
CA LYS A 95 13.90 8.92 12.35
C LYS A 95 14.20 10.28 11.70
N GLU A 96 14.91 10.25 10.58
CA GLU A 96 15.27 11.40 9.74
C GLU A 96 14.04 11.98 9.02
N GLY A 97 12.95 11.22 8.99
CA GLY A 97 11.69 11.57 8.37
C GLY A 97 11.44 10.86 7.05
N VAL A 98 10.21 11.01 6.57
CA VAL A 98 9.71 10.38 5.34
C VAL A 98 9.06 11.40 4.41
N GLY A 99 9.20 11.17 3.12
CA GLY A 99 8.37 11.82 2.12
C GLY A 99 6.93 11.31 2.19
N PHE A 100 6.01 12.05 1.60
CA PHE A 100 4.63 11.64 1.39
C PHE A 100 4.21 12.04 -0.02
N GLU A 101 3.21 11.36 -0.54
CA GLU A 101 2.51 11.78 -1.75
C GLU A 101 1.05 12.10 -1.43
N ALA A 102 0.54 13.16 -2.05
CA ALA A 102 -0.89 13.45 -2.05
C ALA A 102 -1.47 12.87 -3.36
N PRO A 103 -2.41 11.92 -3.29
CA PRO A 103 -3.12 11.46 -4.48
C PRO A 103 -3.73 12.65 -5.22
N ALA A 104 -3.39 12.79 -6.49
CA ALA A 104 -3.84 13.91 -7.32
C ALA A 104 -4.95 13.46 -8.28
N ILE A 105 -5.94 14.34 -8.48
CA ILE A 105 -6.97 14.18 -9.49
C ILE A 105 -6.81 15.33 -10.49
N SER A 106 -6.87 15.02 -11.78
CA SER A 106 -6.72 16.02 -12.85
C SER A 106 -7.70 15.76 -13.97
N ILE A 107 -8.28 16.83 -14.51
CA ILE A 107 -9.15 16.76 -15.68
C ILE A 107 -8.30 16.88 -16.94
N LEU A 108 -8.45 15.93 -17.85
CA LEU A 108 -7.70 15.92 -19.11
C LEU A 108 -8.12 17.09 -20.02
N LYS A 109 -7.15 17.65 -20.75
CA LYS A 109 -7.41 18.66 -21.78
C LYS A 109 -8.31 18.07 -22.87
N GLY A 110 -9.40 18.76 -23.19
CA GLY A 110 -10.38 18.31 -24.18
C GLY A 110 -11.33 17.21 -23.68
N ALA A 111 -11.49 17.05 -22.35
CA ALA A 111 -12.43 16.09 -21.79
C ALA A 111 -13.85 16.28 -22.39
N PRO A 112 -14.48 15.22 -22.94
CA PRO A 112 -15.75 15.32 -23.68
C PRO A 112 -16.93 15.71 -22.79
N ARG A 113 -16.78 15.59 -21.47
CA ARG A 113 -17.81 15.89 -20.46
C ARG A 113 -17.21 16.73 -19.32
N LEU A 114 -16.70 17.90 -19.66
CA LEU A 114 -15.99 18.78 -18.72
C LEU A 114 -16.80 19.09 -17.44
N ASP A 115 -18.09 19.37 -17.58
CA ASP A 115 -18.93 19.74 -16.43
C ASP A 115 -19.13 18.58 -15.44
N LEU A 116 -19.25 17.36 -15.95
CA LEU A 116 -19.33 16.17 -15.09
C LEU A 116 -17.99 15.85 -14.45
N ALA A 117 -16.88 16.05 -15.17
CA ALA A 117 -15.54 15.87 -14.60
C ALA A 117 -15.29 16.86 -13.44
N LYS A 118 -15.69 18.12 -13.58
CA LYS A 118 -15.61 19.12 -12.51
C LYS A 118 -16.43 18.70 -11.29
N LYS A 119 -17.70 18.32 -11.50
CA LYS A 119 -18.56 17.83 -10.41
C LYS A 119 -17.95 16.64 -9.66
N LEU A 120 -17.30 15.71 -10.37
CA LEU A 120 -16.62 14.58 -9.75
C LEU A 120 -15.44 15.04 -8.89
N VAL A 121 -14.59 15.95 -9.41
CA VAL A 121 -13.46 16.51 -8.65
C VAL A 121 -13.95 17.24 -7.40
N ASP A 122 -14.96 18.11 -7.55
CA ASP A 122 -15.54 18.88 -6.46
C ASP A 122 -16.12 17.95 -5.38
N TRP A 123 -16.83 16.89 -5.78
CA TRP A 123 -17.35 15.90 -4.85
C TRP A 123 -16.24 15.09 -4.16
N ALA A 124 -15.21 14.67 -4.90
CA ALA A 124 -14.15 13.80 -4.39
C ALA A 124 -13.38 14.43 -3.22
N ILE A 125 -13.31 15.76 -3.15
CA ILE A 125 -12.63 16.49 -2.06
C ILE A 125 -13.55 16.84 -0.87
N THR A 126 -14.85 16.52 -0.95
CA THR A 126 -15.78 16.69 0.18
C THR A 126 -15.58 15.62 1.27
N VAL A 127 -16.10 15.86 2.48
CA VAL A 127 -16.12 14.84 3.55
C VAL A 127 -16.78 13.52 3.08
N PRO A 128 -17.99 13.52 2.47
CA PRO A 128 -18.57 12.27 1.95
C PRO A 128 -17.71 11.58 0.89
N GLY A 129 -17.08 12.33 -0.02
CA GLY A 129 -16.21 11.77 -1.06
C GLY A 129 -14.95 11.11 -0.48
N GLN A 130 -14.29 11.79 0.46
CA GLN A 130 -13.12 11.27 1.15
C GLN A 130 -13.45 10.10 2.08
N ASN A 131 -14.61 10.12 2.74
CA ASN A 131 -15.10 8.99 3.52
C ASN A 131 -15.38 7.78 2.62
N ALA A 132 -15.97 7.97 1.44
CA ALA A 132 -16.19 6.85 0.50
C ALA A 132 -14.86 6.19 0.06
N ILE A 133 -13.79 6.95 -0.11
CA ILE A 133 -12.43 6.43 -0.40
C ILE A 133 -11.88 5.63 0.79
N THR A 134 -12.18 6.08 2.00
CA THR A 134 -11.76 5.41 3.25
C THR A 134 -12.53 4.11 3.46
N ASP A 135 -13.85 4.13 3.25
CA ASP A 135 -14.75 2.98 3.37
C ASP A 135 -14.42 1.88 2.36
N ALA A 136 -13.91 2.27 1.19
CA ALA A 136 -13.37 1.36 0.19
C ALA A 136 -12.04 0.68 0.60
N LYS A 137 -11.56 0.90 1.84
CA LYS A 137 -10.33 0.34 2.39
C LYS A 137 -9.11 0.56 1.51
N THR A 138 -8.98 1.78 1.00
CA THR A 138 -7.79 2.17 0.23
C THR A 138 -6.58 2.46 1.12
N TYR A 139 -6.81 2.64 2.44
CA TYR A 139 -5.82 2.97 3.48
C TYR A 139 -4.98 4.23 3.21
N PHE A 140 -5.40 5.08 2.27
CA PHE A 140 -4.79 6.40 2.09
C PHE A 140 -5.24 7.37 3.18
N PHE A 141 -4.38 8.34 3.48
CA PHE A 141 -4.76 9.48 4.30
C PHE A 141 -5.76 10.35 3.52
N PRO A 142 -6.91 10.69 4.12
CA PRO A 142 -7.82 11.67 3.55
C PRO A 142 -7.14 13.03 3.44
N VAL A 143 -7.41 13.75 2.36
CA VAL A 143 -6.90 15.13 2.19
C VAL A 143 -7.80 16.17 2.85
N HIS A 144 -9.03 15.81 3.19
CA HIS A 144 -9.96 16.68 3.90
C HIS A 144 -9.82 16.47 5.41
N PRO A 145 -9.55 17.52 6.22
CA PRO A 145 -9.19 17.37 7.65
C PRO A 145 -10.32 16.84 8.53
N LYS A 146 -11.58 16.93 8.07
CA LYS A 146 -12.77 16.41 8.76
C LYS A 146 -13.21 15.02 8.28
N ALA A 147 -12.51 14.41 7.33
CA ALA A 147 -12.83 13.05 6.87
C ALA A 147 -12.30 12.02 7.88
N ALA A 148 -12.96 10.87 7.94
CA ALA A 148 -12.58 9.80 8.86
C ALA A 148 -11.27 9.13 8.41
N LEU A 149 -10.40 8.81 9.35
CA LEU A 149 -9.23 7.96 9.09
C LEU A 149 -9.66 6.49 9.05
N ALA A 150 -9.02 5.69 8.17
CA ALA A 150 -9.20 4.25 8.21
C ALA A 150 -8.68 3.68 9.54
N LYS A 151 -9.31 2.60 10.01
CA LYS A 151 -8.89 1.92 11.25
C LYS A 151 -7.43 1.46 11.13
N GLY A 152 -6.62 1.76 12.15
CA GLY A 152 -5.21 1.35 12.20
C GLY A 152 -4.23 2.30 11.52
N LEU A 153 -4.70 3.35 10.83
CA LEU A 153 -3.84 4.46 10.42
C LEU A 153 -3.49 5.32 11.65
N PRO A 154 -2.21 5.64 11.89
CA PRO A 154 -1.85 6.69 12.85
C PRO A 154 -2.39 8.04 12.37
N SER A 155 -2.50 9.02 13.27
CA SER A 155 -2.74 10.40 12.83
C SER A 155 -1.58 10.87 11.95
N PHE A 156 -1.86 11.69 10.94
CA PHE A 156 -0.81 12.22 10.07
C PHE A 156 0.25 13.00 10.86
N ASP A 157 -0.14 13.70 11.94
CA ASP A 157 0.76 14.44 12.83
C ASP A 157 1.77 13.56 13.58
N GLN A 158 1.54 12.25 13.65
CA GLN A 158 2.44 11.28 14.28
C GLN A 158 3.50 10.74 13.31
N VAL A 159 3.37 11.05 12.01
CA VAL A 159 4.32 10.63 10.99
C VAL A 159 5.41 11.70 10.87
N PRO A 160 6.71 11.34 10.99
CA PRO A 160 7.79 12.30 10.86
C PRO A 160 7.94 12.71 9.38
N VAL A 161 7.14 13.65 8.90
CA VAL A 161 7.16 14.07 7.49
C VAL A 161 8.22 15.13 7.24
N ILE A 162 8.97 14.98 6.15
CA ILE A 162 9.89 16.03 5.69
C ILE A 162 9.14 17.11 4.91
N GLY A 163 9.71 18.31 4.84
CA GLY A 163 9.25 19.35 3.93
C GLY A 163 9.51 18.96 2.47
N TYR A 164 8.54 18.30 1.84
CA TYR A 164 8.64 17.82 0.46
C TYR A 164 8.15 18.88 -0.54
N ASP A 165 9.03 19.34 -1.44
CA ASP A 165 8.67 20.21 -2.56
C ASP A 165 8.34 19.37 -3.81
N ALA A 166 7.04 19.11 -4.01
CA ALA A 166 6.54 18.36 -5.15
C ALA A 166 6.79 19.07 -6.50
N VAL A 167 6.85 20.41 -6.53
CA VAL A 167 7.05 21.19 -7.76
C VAL A 167 8.50 21.07 -8.20
N TRP A 168 9.44 21.23 -7.27
CA TRP A 168 10.86 21.00 -7.53
C TRP A 168 11.11 19.55 -7.95
N ALA A 169 10.56 18.57 -7.21
CA ALA A 169 10.73 17.15 -7.53
C ALA A 169 10.19 16.81 -8.93
N GLY A 170 9.05 17.39 -9.31
CA GLY A 170 8.49 17.26 -10.65
C GLY A 170 9.40 17.83 -11.74
N LYS A 171 9.98 19.03 -11.54
CA LYS A 171 10.92 19.66 -12.48
C LYS A 171 12.21 18.86 -12.61
N GLU A 172 12.72 18.32 -11.51
CA GLU A 172 13.98 17.59 -11.43
C GLU A 172 13.86 16.10 -11.77
N LYS A 173 12.63 15.59 -11.96
CA LYS A 173 12.34 14.17 -12.19
C LYS A 173 13.29 13.54 -13.21
N LYS A 174 13.48 14.17 -14.37
CA LYS A 174 14.35 13.63 -15.42
C LYS A 174 15.79 13.47 -14.93
N ARG A 175 16.38 14.52 -14.35
CA ARG A 175 17.77 14.48 -13.85
C ARG A 175 17.94 13.42 -12.77
N LEU A 176 17.00 13.34 -11.82
CA LEU A 176 17.06 12.38 -10.71
C LEU A 176 16.92 10.93 -11.18
N VAL A 177 15.98 10.66 -12.10
CA VAL A 177 15.80 9.33 -12.68
C VAL A 177 17.02 8.92 -13.51
N ASP A 178 17.51 9.80 -14.38
CA ASP A 178 18.70 9.53 -15.21
C ASP A 178 19.93 9.23 -14.33
N ARG A 179 20.11 9.99 -13.24
CA ARG A 179 21.15 9.74 -12.25
C ARG A 179 20.99 8.36 -11.59
N TRP A 180 19.80 8.02 -11.11
CA TRP A 180 19.54 6.72 -10.51
C TRP A 180 19.86 5.57 -11.47
N ILE A 181 19.48 5.70 -12.75
CA ILE A 181 19.75 4.67 -13.76
C ILE A 181 21.25 4.48 -13.93
N ASN A 182 22.00 5.57 -14.05
CA ASN A 182 23.42 5.52 -14.39
C ASN A 182 24.32 5.21 -13.19
N GLU A 183 23.99 5.70 -11.99
CA GLU A 183 24.86 5.66 -10.81
C GLU A 183 24.42 4.67 -9.74
N VAL A 184 23.17 4.19 -9.75
CA VAL A 184 22.65 3.30 -8.69
C VAL A 184 22.25 1.96 -9.28
N LEU A 185 21.34 1.94 -10.26
CA LEU A 185 20.88 0.70 -10.86
C LEU A 185 21.99 -0.03 -11.61
N ARG A 186 22.72 0.71 -12.45
CA ARG A 186 23.79 0.15 -13.30
C ARG A 186 25.15 0.07 -12.60
N ALA A 187 25.29 0.67 -11.42
CA ALA A 187 26.55 0.68 -10.69
C ALA A 187 26.90 -0.64 -10.02
N GLN A 188 26.06 -1.67 -10.14
CA GLN A 188 26.46 -3.03 -9.79
C GLN A 188 27.51 -3.54 -10.79
N LYS A 189 28.78 -3.41 -10.41
CA LYS A 189 29.92 -4.17 -10.92
C LYS A 189 30.66 -4.79 -9.74
#